data_AF-A0A4V3M386-F1
#
_entry.id   AF-A0A4V3M386-F1
#
_cell.length_a   1.000
_cell.length_b   1.000
_cell.length_c   1.000
_cell.angle_alpha   90.00
_cell.angle_beta   90.00
_cell.angle_gamma   90.00
#
_symmetry.space_group_name_H-M   'P 1'
#
loop_
_entity.id
_entity.type
_entity.pdbx_description
1 polymer ?
#
loop_
_entity_poly.entity_id
_entity_poly.type
_entity_poly.pdbx_seq_one_letter_code
_entity_poly.pdbx_strand_id
1 'polypeptide(L)'
;LLAEAAKHVISCSMELGGNAPFIVFDDADLGAALDGAMIAKMRNAGEACTAANRIYVQSGIHDAFADGLSRRMAALKIGAGTKADTECGPMITKKAVDKIDR
;
A
#
# COMPACT_ATOMS: atom_id res chain seq x y z
N LEU A 1 2.90 1.63 24.86
CA LEU A 1 3.28 3.05 24.69
C LEU A 1 2.42 3.96 25.57
N LEU A 2 1.11 4.12 25.33
CA LEU A 2 0.25 4.94 26.19
C LEU A 2 0.27 4.49 27.66
N ALA A 3 0.22 3.18 27.89
CA ALA A 3 0.29 2.61 29.24
C ALA A 3 1.58 2.96 29.98
N GLU A 4 2.71 3.12 29.28
CA GLU A 4 3.98 3.52 29.90
C GLU A 4 4.02 5.02 30.17
N ALA A 5 3.57 5.84 29.21
CA ALA A 5 3.49 7.29 29.38
C ALA A 5 2.55 7.71 30.53
N ALA A 6 1.45 6.98 30.73
CA ALA A 6 0.50 7.23 31.80
C ALA A 6 1.10 7.12 33.21
N LYS A 7 2.14 6.28 33.41
CA LYS A 7 2.85 6.16 34.70
C LYS A 7 3.54 7.45 35.13
N HIS A 8 3.79 8.37 34.20
CA HIS A 8 4.54 9.61 34.41
C HIS A 8 3.78 10.87 33.98
N VAL A 9 2.48 10.76 33.66
CA VAL A 9 1.63 11.89 33.23
C VAL A 9 2.20 12.62 32.01
N ILE A 10 2.76 11.87 31.06
CA ILE A 10 3.36 12.43 29.84
C ILE A 10 2.29 12.61 28.76
N SER A 11 2.18 13.82 28.22
CA SER A 11 1.33 14.11 27.06
C SER A 11 1.83 13.37 25.81
N CYS A 12 0.93 12.77 25.03
CA CYS A 12 1.30 11.92 23.90
C CYS A 12 0.52 12.26 22.62
N SER A 13 1.20 12.13 21.48
CA SER A 13 0.61 12.03 20.13
C SER A 13 1.12 10.75 19.47
N MET A 14 0.26 9.98 18.79
CA MET A 14 0.61 8.65 18.26
C MET A 14 0.05 8.40 16.87
N GLU A 15 0.95 8.09 15.94
CA GLU A 15 0.63 7.64 14.58
C GLU A 15 0.96 6.14 14.46
N LEU A 16 -0.06 5.28 14.53
CA LEU A 16 0.10 3.84 14.79
C LEU A 16 -0.10 2.95 13.55
N GLY A 17 -0.05 3.54 12.37
CA GLY A 17 -0.35 2.86 11.12
C GLY A 17 -1.85 2.81 10.82
N GLY A 18 -2.19 2.14 9.72
CA GLY A 18 -3.57 2.06 9.26
C GLY A 18 -3.79 0.94 8.24
N ASN A 19 -5.05 0.79 7.86
CA ASN A 19 -5.49 -0.12 6.81
C ASN A 19 -6.35 0.66 5.82
N ALA A 20 -5.73 1.61 5.11
CA ALA A 20 -6.45 2.65 4.37
C ALA A 20 -7.26 2.05 3.19
N PRO A 21 -8.53 2.46 3.02
CA PRO A 21 -9.35 2.06 1.89
C PRO A 21 -9.04 2.90 0.64
N PHE A 22 -9.11 2.26 -0.52
CA PHE A 22 -9.14 2.89 -1.84
C PHE A 22 -10.46 2.51 -2.51
N ILE A 23 -11.31 3.49 -2.79
CA ILE A 23 -12.70 3.26 -3.26
C ILE A 23 -12.83 3.78 -4.69
N VAL A 24 -13.33 2.94 -5.60
CA VAL A 24 -13.49 3.26 -7.03
C VAL A 24 -14.94 3.02 -7.43
N PHE A 25 -15.59 4.07 -7.92
CA PHE A 25 -16.94 4.03 -8.49
C PHE A 25 -16.89 3.71 -9.99
N ASP A 26 -17.99 3.26 -10.57
CA ASP A 26 -18.07 2.83 -11.98
C ASP A 26 -18.03 3.99 -12.99
N ASP A 27 -18.21 5.23 -12.52
CA ASP A 27 -18.03 6.46 -13.29
C ASP A 27 -16.59 7.00 -13.25
N ALA A 28 -15.70 6.37 -12.49
CA ALA A 28 -14.30 6.76 -12.42
C ALA A 28 -13.56 6.49 -13.75
N ASP A 29 -12.60 7.35 -14.08
CA ASP A 29 -11.62 7.03 -15.11
C ASP A 29 -10.80 5.80 -14.66
N LEU A 30 -10.98 4.69 -15.36
CA LEU A 30 -10.35 3.42 -15.02
C LEU A 30 -8.81 3.50 -15.06
N GLY A 31 -8.25 4.22 -16.04
CA GLY A 31 -6.80 4.37 -16.17
C GLY A 31 -6.21 5.15 -15.00
N ALA A 32 -6.80 6.30 -14.69
CA ALA A 32 -6.39 7.13 -13.57
C ALA A 32 -6.57 6.42 -12.22
N ALA A 33 -7.66 5.67 -12.05
CA ALA A 33 -7.89 4.87 -10.84
C ALA A 33 -6.82 3.79 -10.65
N LEU A 34 -6.43 3.11 -11.73
CA LEU A 34 -5.37 2.09 -11.71
C LEU A 34 -4.00 2.69 -11.37
N ASP A 35 -3.65 3.82 -11.99
CA ASP A 35 -2.37 4.49 -11.74
C ASP A 35 -2.31 5.05 -10.30
N GLY A 36 -3.42 5.64 -9.82
CA GLY A 36 -3.56 6.07 -8.44
C GLY A 36 -3.47 4.93 -7.43
N ALA A 37 -4.07 3.78 -7.73
CA ALA A 37 -3.99 2.59 -6.88
C ALA A 37 -2.56 2.07 -6.77
N MET A 38 -1.79 2.06 -7.88
CA MET A 38 -0.38 1.66 -7.85
C MET A 38 0.47 2.57 -6.96
N ILE A 39 0.28 3.90 -7.06
CA ILE A 39 0.98 4.86 -6.20
C ILE A 39 0.58 4.64 -4.73
N ALA A 40 -0.71 4.52 -4.44
CA ALA A 40 -1.21 4.40 -3.08
C ALA A 40 -0.83 3.06 -2.41
N LYS A 41 -0.71 1.98 -3.19
CA LYS A 41 -0.38 0.64 -2.67
C LYS A 41 1.12 0.37 -2.63
N MET A 42 1.86 0.71 -3.68
CA MET A 42 3.22 0.21 -3.90
C MET A 42 4.32 1.23 -3.58
N ARG A 43 3.98 2.47 -3.19
CA ARG A 43 4.97 3.42 -2.66
C ARG A 43 5.72 2.79 -1.49
N ASN A 44 7.06 2.83 -1.54
CA ASN A 44 7.93 2.17 -0.56
C ASN A 44 7.61 0.67 -0.40
N ALA A 45 7.27 -0.01 -1.51
CA ALA A 45 6.85 -1.40 -1.55
C ALA A 45 5.67 -1.74 -0.59
N GLY A 46 4.83 -0.74 -0.28
CA GLY A 46 3.69 -0.87 0.63
C GLY A 46 4.03 -0.68 2.11
N GLU A 47 5.29 -0.44 2.47
CA GLU A 47 5.72 -0.11 3.83
C GLU A 47 5.43 1.37 4.15
N ALA A 48 4.14 1.74 4.11
CA ALA A 48 3.64 3.08 4.43
C ALA A 48 2.38 3.00 5.32
N CYS A 49 2.28 3.87 6.33
CA CYS A 49 1.14 3.89 7.28
C CYS A 49 -0.20 4.15 6.60
N THR A 50 -0.20 4.85 5.47
CA THR A 50 -1.37 5.21 4.66
C THR A 50 -1.52 4.34 3.41
N ALA A 51 -0.80 3.22 3.29
CA ALA A 51 -0.88 2.37 2.11
C ALA A 51 -2.31 1.86 1.88
N ALA A 52 -2.74 1.85 0.61
CA ALA A 52 -4.03 1.34 0.18
C ALA A 52 -4.10 -0.19 0.33
N ASN A 53 -4.39 -0.67 1.54
CA ASN A 53 -4.38 -2.09 1.88
C ASN A 53 -5.75 -2.76 1.70
N ARG A 54 -6.81 -1.96 1.46
CA ARG A 54 -8.14 -2.45 1.07
C ARG A 54 -8.61 -1.69 -0.16
N ILE A 55 -8.93 -2.41 -1.22
CA ILE A 55 -9.44 -1.80 -2.46
C ILE A 55 -10.88 -2.26 -2.64
N TYR A 56 -11.80 -1.30 -2.74
CA TYR A 56 -13.21 -1.53 -2.99
C TYR A 56 -13.55 -0.93 -4.36
N VAL A 57 -14.12 -1.75 -5.23
CA VAL A 57 -14.46 -1.36 -6.60
C VAL A 57 -15.93 -1.68 -6.85
N GLN A 58 -16.66 -0.71 -7.39
CA GLN A 58 -18.05 -0.91 -7.77
C GLN A 58 -18.18 -1.97 -8.87
N SER A 59 -19.20 -2.81 -8.78
CA SER A 59 -19.34 -4.04 -9.57
C SER A 59 -19.27 -3.81 -11.08
N GLY A 60 -19.71 -2.66 -11.60
CA GLY A 60 -19.71 -2.35 -13.04
C GLY A 60 -18.34 -2.34 -13.70
N ILE A 61 -17.27 -2.08 -12.95
CA ILE A 61 -15.88 -2.01 -13.46
C ILE A 61 -14.92 -2.96 -12.73
N HIS A 62 -15.42 -3.76 -11.79
CA HIS A 62 -14.61 -4.60 -10.90
C HIS A 62 -13.60 -5.46 -11.65
N ASP A 63 -14.05 -6.25 -12.62
CA ASP A 63 -13.19 -7.22 -13.30
C ASP A 63 -12.12 -6.54 -14.16
N ALA A 64 -12.51 -5.45 -14.84
CA ALA A 64 -11.59 -4.64 -15.64
C ALA A 64 -10.52 -3.97 -14.76
N PHE A 65 -10.91 -3.49 -13.57
CA PHE A 65 -9.97 -2.94 -12.60
C PHE A 65 -9.04 -4.03 -12.03
N ALA A 66 -9.58 -5.19 -11.63
CA ALA A 66 -8.79 -6.27 -11.06
C ALA A 66 -7.73 -6.80 -12.05
N ASP A 67 -8.11 -7.00 -13.31
CA ASP A 67 -7.20 -7.39 -14.39
C ASP A 67 -6.17 -6.30 -14.69
N GLY A 68 -6.60 -5.03 -14.79
CA GLY A 68 -5.71 -3.89 -15.02
C GLY A 68 -4.68 -3.69 -13.90
N LEU A 69 -5.10 -3.89 -12.64
CA LEU A 69 -4.23 -3.75 -11.48
C LEU A 69 -3.22 -4.91 -11.43
N SER A 70 -3.68 -6.14 -11.67
CA SER A 70 -2.83 -7.34 -11.71
C SER A 70 -1.73 -7.20 -12.77
N ARG A 71 -2.06 -6.72 -13.96
CA ARG A 71 -1.08 -6.47 -15.04
C ARG A 71 -0.03 -5.44 -14.64
N ARG A 72 -0.44 -4.33 -14.04
CA ARG A 72 0.50 -3.29 -13.55
C ARG A 72 1.40 -3.80 -12.44
N MET A 73 0.85 -4.53 -11.48
CA MET A 73 1.63 -5.16 -10.41
C MET A 73 2.67 -6.14 -10.96
N ALA A 74 2.28 -7.00 -11.91
CA ALA A 74 3.17 -7.97 -12.54
C ALA A 74 4.28 -7.32 -13.39
N ALA A 75 4.07 -6.09 -13.88
CA ALA A 75 5.03 -5.35 -14.68
C ALA A 75 6.08 -4.60 -13.86
N LEU A 76 5.92 -4.50 -12.53
CA LEU A 76 6.86 -3.77 -11.67
C LEU A 76 8.28 -4.36 -11.74
N LYS A 77 9.26 -3.49 -12.00
CA LYS A 77 10.67 -3.84 -11.94
C LYS A 77 11.14 -3.92 -10.50
N ILE A 78 11.26 -5.15 -9.99
CA ILE A 78 11.78 -5.43 -8.65
C ILE A 78 13.30 -5.48 -8.69
N GLY A 79 13.97 -4.79 -7.75
CA GLY A 79 15.42 -4.71 -7.74
C GLY A 79 16.03 -4.04 -6.52
N ALA A 80 17.33 -3.77 -6.60
CA ALA A 80 18.03 -3.00 -5.58
C ALA A 80 17.67 -1.51 -5.74
N GLY A 81 17.28 -0.84 -4.65
CA GLY A 81 16.87 0.58 -4.69
C GLY A 81 17.95 1.57 -5.12
N THR A 82 19.20 1.13 -5.32
CA THR A 82 20.29 1.92 -5.88
C THR A 82 20.33 1.89 -7.42
N LYS A 83 19.55 1.03 -8.08
CA LYS A 83 19.47 0.96 -9.55
C LYS A 83 18.38 1.91 -10.05
N ALA A 84 18.70 2.71 -11.07
CA ALA A 84 17.82 3.75 -11.60
C ALA A 84 16.51 3.22 -12.22
N ASP A 85 16.47 1.96 -12.64
CA ASP A 85 15.32 1.32 -13.28
C ASP A 85 14.45 0.50 -12.31
N THR A 86 14.79 0.46 -11.01
CA THR A 86 14.02 -0.25 -10.00
C THR A 86 12.79 0.55 -9.60
N GLU A 87 11.62 -0.07 -9.66
CA GLU A 87 10.33 0.51 -9.27
C GLU A 87 9.88 0.01 -7.90
N CYS A 88 10.31 -1.18 -7.49
CA CYS A 88 9.99 -1.78 -6.19
C CYS A 88 11.24 -2.39 -5.54
N GLY A 89 11.58 -1.90 -4.35
CA GLY A 89 12.75 -2.35 -3.57
C GLY A 89 12.46 -3.56 -2.67
N PRO A 90 13.46 -3.99 -1.88
CA PRO A 90 13.26 -5.03 -0.87
C PRO A 90 12.43 -4.52 0.32
N MET A 91 11.93 -5.44 1.14
CA MET A 91 11.42 -5.12 2.48
C MET A 91 12.55 -4.72 3.42
N ILE A 92 12.21 -3.95 4.46
CA ILE A 92 13.20 -3.41 5.40
C ILE A 92 14.01 -4.48 6.13
N THR A 93 13.38 -5.63 6.44
CA THR A 93 14.03 -6.74 7.16
C THR A 93 13.48 -8.09 6.72
N LYS A 94 14.25 -9.16 6.94
CA LYS A 94 13.78 -10.54 6.74
C LYS A 94 12.51 -10.86 7.54
N LYS A 95 12.40 -10.37 8.78
CA LYS A 95 11.20 -10.54 9.60
C LYS A 95 9.96 -9.91 8.97
N ALA A 96 10.10 -8.81 8.24
CA ALA A 96 8.98 -8.20 7.52
C ALA A 96 8.53 -9.09 6.36
N VAL A 97 9.48 -9.69 5.61
CA VAL A 97 9.19 -10.70 4.59
C VAL A 97 8.46 -11.90 5.19
N ASP A 98 9.02 -12.51 6.23
CA ASP A 98 8.45 -13.68 6.91
C ASP A 98 7.02 -13.41 7.44
N LYS A 99 6.71 -12.16 7.81
CA LYS A 99 5.37 -11.75 8.27
C LYS A 99 4.36 -11.67 7.12
N ILE A 100 4.78 -11.30 5.92
CA ILE A 100 3.91 -11.17 4.74
C ILE A 100 3.60 -12.54 4.14
N ASP A 101 4.58 -13.46 4.16
CA ASP A 101 4.46 -14.80 3.56
C ASP A 101 3.52 -15.76 4.31
N ARG A 102 3.02 -15.38 5.50
CA ARG A 102 2.20 -16.22 6.37
C ARG A 102 0.79 -15.65 6.57
#